data_AF-A0A1G3AAM3-F1
#
_entry.id   AF-A0A1G3AAM3-F1
#
_cell.length_a   1.000
_cell.length_b   1.000
_cell.length_c   1.000
_cell.angle_alpha   90.00
_cell.angle_beta   90.00
_cell.angle_gamma   90.00
#
_symmetry.space_group_name_H-M   'P 1'
#
loop_
_entity.id
_entity.type
_entity.pdbx_description
1 polymer ?
#
loop_
_entity_poly.entity_id
_entity_poly.type
_entity_poly.pdbx_seq_one_letter_code
_entity_poly.pdbx_strand_id
1 'polypeptide(L)'
;MADLIHVVEQVPRRVAVRAPLGLDDSSIAMVVLWTLLRWERTFWVVCLENLGVDIWNLTCELDALIRRKKAASAVDGPQPHVGDPWSSRFRQEVDRFLNPLLDRAEQEARAMGHRYLGSEHLLLAIVAGADPPLAALLARCRIHYPEVKDAILAALPQSPSTAANPEPTPAPELKRPWGAGWDTTAPGVPRRFGLAVLLLMVTLYSVLFASMQLLGATPVTFTVVAVLVTGVGLGQPLLFGGKYPRAASIWVGACLFPVEILVVDVGKWLTLAEHSVSVDAVAESIARVALSIPGGAFFGYLSGGLTAGVFFLLDRYAKKPGAQRDSDEGPF
;
A
#
# COMPACT_ATOMS: atom_id res chain seq x y z
N MET A 1 0.97 -1.07 -11.44
CA MET A 1 2.33 -0.86 -10.87
C MET A 1 2.36 -0.96 -9.35
N ALA A 2 1.45 -0.30 -8.62
CA ALA A 2 1.36 -0.44 -7.15
C ALA A 2 1.03 -1.87 -6.69
N ASP A 3 0.24 -2.60 -7.49
CA ASP A 3 -0.25 -3.93 -7.11
C ASP A 3 0.86 -5.00 -7.19
N LEU A 4 1.66 -5.01 -8.26
CA LEU A 4 2.80 -5.93 -8.42
C LEU A 4 3.84 -5.78 -7.30
N ILE A 5 4.16 -4.55 -6.90
CA ILE A 5 5.06 -4.27 -5.77
C ILE A 5 4.49 -4.91 -4.50
N HIS A 6 3.19 -4.77 -4.28
CA HIS A 6 2.53 -5.38 -3.14
C HIS A 6 2.59 -6.91 -3.19
N VAL A 7 2.36 -7.53 -4.36
CA VAL A 7 2.47 -8.98 -4.54
C VAL A 7 3.87 -9.48 -4.16
N VAL A 8 4.91 -8.87 -4.72
CA VAL A 8 6.32 -9.23 -4.48
C VAL A 8 6.70 -9.04 -3.00
N GLU A 9 6.30 -7.93 -2.38
CA GLU A 9 6.52 -7.68 -0.94
C GLU A 9 5.85 -8.72 -0.03
N GLN A 10 4.73 -9.31 -0.45
CA GLN A 10 4.04 -10.34 0.34
C GLN A 10 4.63 -11.75 0.18
N VAL A 11 5.47 -12.01 -0.83
CA VAL A 11 6.00 -13.35 -1.11
C VAL A 11 6.75 -13.94 0.08
N PRO A 12 7.72 -13.27 0.72
CA PRO A 12 8.44 -13.84 1.85
C PRO A 12 7.51 -14.25 3.00
N ARG A 13 6.54 -13.39 3.32
CA ARG A 13 5.53 -13.66 4.35
C ARG A 13 4.66 -14.88 4.00
N ARG A 14 4.36 -15.08 2.72
CA ARG A 14 3.50 -16.18 2.27
C ARG A 14 4.22 -17.51 2.15
N VAL A 15 5.51 -17.47 1.83
CA VAL A 15 6.42 -18.61 1.95
C VAL A 15 6.54 -19.02 3.41
N ALA A 16 6.76 -18.06 4.31
CA ALA A 16 6.87 -18.29 5.75
C ALA A 16 5.67 -19.04 6.35
N VAL A 17 4.45 -18.60 6.02
CA VAL A 17 3.20 -19.25 6.49
C VAL A 17 3.03 -20.67 5.94
N ARG A 18 3.71 -21.01 4.85
CA ARG A 18 3.64 -22.32 4.19
C ARG A 18 4.74 -23.29 4.60
N ALA A 19 5.63 -22.90 5.52
CA ALA A 19 6.65 -23.79 6.07
C ALA A 19 6.04 -25.14 6.56
N PRO A 20 6.72 -26.29 6.34
CA PRO A 20 8.02 -26.46 5.69
C PRO A 20 7.88 -26.71 4.17
N LEU A 21 7.33 -25.76 3.40
CA LEU A 21 7.42 -25.79 1.95
C LEU A 21 8.90 -25.62 1.54
N GLY A 22 9.48 -26.62 0.87
CA GLY A 22 10.85 -26.52 0.38
C GLY A 22 11.05 -25.30 -0.53
N LEU A 23 12.11 -24.53 -0.30
CA LEU A 23 12.35 -23.30 -1.04
C LEU A 23 13.13 -23.59 -2.32
N ASP A 24 12.44 -23.53 -3.45
CA ASP A 24 12.99 -23.68 -4.79
C ASP A 24 12.20 -22.81 -5.80
N ASP A 25 12.64 -22.77 -7.06
CA ASP A 25 12.00 -21.99 -8.14
C ASP A 25 10.51 -22.35 -8.32
N SER A 26 10.18 -23.63 -8.20
CA SER A 26 8.82 -24.15 -8.35
C SER A 26 7.91 -23.70 -7.21
N SER A 27 8.39 -23.78 -5.97
CA SER A 27 7.67 -23.34 -4.79
C SER A 27 7.42 -21.83 -4.81
N ILE A 28 8.40 -21.04 -5.25
CA ILE A 28 8.23 -19.60 -5.43
C ILE A 28 7.20 -19.32 -6.52
N ALA A 29 7.29 -19.95 -7.69
CA ALA A 29 6.32 -19.77 -8.77
C ALA A 29 4.89 -20.10 -8.31
N MET A 30 4.71 -21.20 -7.56
CA MET A 30 3.42 -21.60 -7.00
C MET A 30 2.89 -20.58 -5.97
N VAL A 31 3.74 -20.09 -5.06
CA VAL A 31 3.34 -19.10 -4.04
C VAL A 31 3.03 -17.74 -4.68
N VAL A 32 3.78 -17.33 -5.69
CA VAL A 32 3.53 -16.12 -6.46
C VAL A 32 2.22 -16.24 -7.23
N LEU A 33 2.00 -17.34 -7.95
CA LEU A 33 0.74 -17.58 -8.68
C LEU A 33 -0.47 -17.59 -7.74
N TRP A 34 -0.35 -18.28 -6.60
CA TRP A 34 -1.39 -18.28 -5.57
C TRP A 34 -1.66 -16.88 -5.03
N THR A 35 -0.60 -16.06 -4.95
CA THR A 35 -0.71 -14.69 -4.47
C THR A 35 -1.43 -13.80 -5.46
N LEU A 36 -1.11 -13.95 -6.72
CA LEU A 36 -1.79 -13.30 -7.83
C LEU A 36 -3.29 -13.66 -7.81
N LEU A 37 -3.64 -14.96 -7.79
CA LEU A 37 -5.03 -15.44 -7.86
C LEU A 37 -5.92 -14.95 -6.73
N ARG A 38 -5.41 -14.93 -5.49
CA ARG A 38 -6.24 -14.67 -4.31
C ARG A 38 -6.34 -13.20 -3.92
N TRP A 39 -5.41 -12.35 -4.35
CA TRP A 39 -5.29 -10.99 -3.83
C TRP A 39 -5.27 -9.89 -4.88
N GLU A 40 -5.08 -10.22 -6.15
CA GLU A 40 -5.28 -9.26 -7.22
C GLU A 40 -6.49 -9.63 -8.08
N ARG A 41 -7.60 -8.89 -7.92
CA ARG A 41 -8.67 -8.87 -8.94
C ARG A 41 -8.21 -7.98 -10.10
N THR A 42 -7.13 -8.36 -10.77
CA THR A 42 -6.51 -7.57 -11.84
C THR A 42 -6.87 -8.07 -13.24
N PHE A 43 -6.52 -7.24 -14.22
CA PHE A 43 -6.83 -7.39 -15.63
C PHE A 43 -6.57 -8.78 -16.24
N TRP A 44 -5.51 -9.49 -15.83
CA TRP A 44 -5.20 -10.83 -16.34
C TRP A 44 -6.19 -11.90 -15.84
N VAL A 45 -6.85 -11.70 -14.70
CA VAL A 45 -7.91 -12.62 -14.22
C VAL A 45 -9.08 -12.61 -15.21
N VAL A 46 -9.45 -11.43 -15.69
CA VAL A 46 -10.48 -11.27 -16.72
C VAL A 46 -10.06 -11.94 -18.03
N CYS A 47 -8.77 -11.87 -18.39
CA CYS A 47 -8.25 -12.56 -19.57
C CYS A 47 -8.38 -14.08 -19.44
N LEU A 48 -8.06 -14.64 -18.27
CA LEU A 48 -8.22 -16.08 -18.00
C LEU A 48 -9.70 -16.49 -17.97
N GLU A 49 -10.58 -15.69 -17.36
CA GLU A 49 -12.03 -15.94 -17.36
C GLU A 49 -12.61 -15.94 -18.78
N ASN A 50 -12.14 -15.03 -19.65
CA ASN A 50 -12.53 -14.99 -21.06
C ASN A 50 -12.03 -16.20 -21.86
N LEU A 51 -10.92 -16.83 -21.44
CA LEU A 51 -10.45 -18.11 -21.98
C LEU A 51 -11.25 -19.31 -21.43
N GLY A 52 -12.23 -19.08 -20.58
CA GLY A 52 -13.04 -20.13 -19.95
C GLY A 52 -12.33 -20.83 -18.79
N VAL A 53 -11.30 -20.21 -18.21
CA VAL A 53 -10.60 -20.74 -17.05
C VAL A 53 -11.44 -20.48 -15.79
N ASP A 54 -11.76 -21.55 -15.08
CA ASP A 54 -12.35 -21.45 -13.75
C ASP A 54 -11.27 -21.09 -12.71
N ILE A 55 -11.26 -19.82 -12.30
CA ILE A 55 -10.30 -19.27 -11.33
C ILE A 55 -10.40 -19.97 -9.96
N TRP A 56 -11.61 -20.37 -9.56
CA TRP A 56 -11.80 -21.10 -8.31
C TRP A 56 -11.17 -22.48 -8.39
N ASN A 57 -11.47 -23.23 -9.45
CA ASN A 57 -10.87 -24.55 -9.66
C ASN A 57 -9.34 -24.47 -9.75
N LEU A 58 -8.80 -23.51 -10.51
CA LEU A 58 -7.36 -23.26 -10.59
C LEU A 58 -6.75 -23.00 -9.21
N THR A 59 -7.40 -22.20 -8.39
CA THR A 59 -6.93 -21.88 -7.03
C THR A 59 -6.94 -23.13 -6.14
N CYS A 60 -8.02 -23.92 -6.16
CA CYS A 60 -8.14 -25.16 -5.41
C CYS A 60 -7.08 -26.18 -5.81
N GLU A 61 -6.84 -26.35 -7.12
CA GLU A 61 -5.82 -27.26 -7.62
C GLU A 61 -4.41 -26.82 -7.25
N LEU A 62 -4.14 -25.50 -7.30
CA LEU A 62 -2.86 -24.94 -6.91
C LEU A 62 -2.60 -25.13 -5.41
N ASP A 63 -3.60 -24.90 -4.57
CA ASP A 63 -3.53 -25.18 -3.14
C ASP A 63 -3.26 -26.67 -2.87
N ALA A 64 -3.91 -27.59 -3.61
CA ALA A 64 -3.65 -29.02 -3.50
C ALA A 64 -2.21 -29.38 -3.92
N LEU A 65 -1.66 -28.72 -4.95
CA LEU A 65 -0.28 -28.91 -5.36
C LEU A 65 0.71 -28.41 -4.30
N ILE A 66 0.47 -27.22 -3.73
CA ILE A 66 1.27 -26.66 -2.63
C ILE A 66 1.26 -27.61 -1.43
N ARG A 67 0.10 -28.15 -1.05
CA ARG A 67 -0.04 -29.11 0.06
C ARG A 67 0.75 -30.40 -0.20
N ARG A 68 0.65 -30.98 -1.40
CA ARG A 68 1.43 -32.18 -1.78
C ARG A 68 2.93 -31.94 -1.69
N LYS A 69 3.41 -30.78 -2.17
CA LYS A 69 4.82 -30.41 -2.10
C LYS A 69 5.28 -30.22 -0.66
N LYS A 70 4.49 -29.53 0.16
CA LYS A 70 4.74 -29.36 1.61
C LYS A 70 4.85 -30.71 2.32
N ALA A 71 3.94 -31.64 2.03
CA ALA A 71 3.98 -33.00 2.59
C ALA A 71 5.26 -33.75 2.16
N ALA A 72 5.66 -33.66 0.90
CA ALA A 72 6.91 -34.25 0.41
C ALA A 72 8.14 -33.63 1.11
N SER A 73 8.20 -32.30 1.24
CA SER A 73 9.29 -31.60 1.92
C SER A 73 9.38 -31.88 3.43
N ALA A 74 8.30 -32.30 4.08
CA ALA A 74 8.29 -32.68 5.49
C ALA A 74 8.92 -34.06 5.74
N VAL A 75 8.90 -34.95 4.73
CA VAL A 75 9.49 -36.30 4.81
C VAL A 75 11.02 -36.26 4.73
N ASP A 76 11.60 -35.28 4.03
CA ASP A 76 13.05 -35.12 3.85
C ASP A 76 13.79 -34.55 5.10
N GLY A 77 13.10 -34.41 6.24
CA GLY A 77 13.66 -33.93 7.50
C GLY A 77 13.62 -32.40 7.68
N PRO A 78 14.04 -31.89 8.86
CA PRO A 78 13.99 -30.46 9.14
C PRO A 78 14.93 -29.70 8.20
N GLN A 79 14.35 -28.87 7.33
CA GLN A 79 15.13 -28.10 6.37
C GLN A 79 16.04 -27.08 7.10
N PRO A 80 17.35 -27.02 6.77
CA PRO A 80 18.35 -26.34 7.61
C PRO A 80 18.30 -24.80 7.63
N HIS A 81 17.26 -24.16 7.11
CA HIS A 81 17.30 -22.72 6.80
C HIS A 81 16.01 -21.93 7.02
N VAL A 82 14.95 -22.51 7.60
CA VAL A 82 13.86 -21.67 8.12
C VAL A 82 14.25 -21.17 9.51
N GLY A 83 15.19 -20.21 9.54
CA GLY A 83 15.36 -19.33 10.69
C GLY A 83 14.09 -18.48 10.91
N ASP A 84 14.18 -17.45 11.76
CA ASP A 84 13.09 -16.48 11.88
C ASP A 84 12.62 -16.04 10.47
N PRO A 85 11.34 -16.28 10.09
CA PRO A 85 10.82 -15.93 8.77
C PRO A 85 10.80 -14.41 8.49
N TRP A 86 11.14 -13.62 9.50
CA TRP A 86 11.30 -12.17 9.40
C TRP A 86 12.77 -11.73 9.29
N SER A 87 13.71 -12.67 9.38
CA SER A 87 15.15 -12.41 9.28
C SER A 87 15.58 -11.95 7.88
N SER A 88 16.62 -11.11 7.84
CA SER A 88 17.24 -10.67 6.58
C SER A 88 17.77 -11.85 5.75
N ARG A 89 18.24 -12.92 6.42
CA ARG A 89 18.74 -14.13 5.76
C ARG A 89 17.63 -14.88 5.04
N PHE A 90 16.48 -15.10 5.69
CA PHE A 90 15.33 -15.74 5.06
C PHE A 90 14.85 -14.97 3.84
N ARG A 91 14.82 -13.63 3.92
CA ARG A 91 14.49 -12.79 2.75
C ARG A 91 15.48 -12.96 1.61
N GLN A 92 16.78 -12.93 1.87
CA GLN A 92 17.82 -13.15 0.85
C GLN A 92 17.67 -14.53 0.17
N GLU A 93 17.27 -15.55 0.92
CA GLU A 93 17.00 -16.87 0.37
C GLU A 93 15.75 -16.87 -0.53
N VAL A 94 14.65 -16.22 -0.12
CA VAL A 94 13.46 -16.05 -0.98
C VAL A 94 13.80 -15.26 -2.25
N ASP A 95 14.55 -14.16 -2.12
CA ASP A 95 14.95 -13.30 -3.23
C ASP A 95 15.82 -14.05 -4.25
N ARG A 96 16.64 -15.03 -3.79
CA ARG A 96 17.45 -15.88 -4.68
C ARG A 96 16.62 -16.62 -5.72
N PHE A 97 15.43 -17.09 -5.34
CA PHE A 97 14.52 -17.84 -6.22
C PHE A 97 13.46 -16.93 -6.86
N LEU A 98 13.17 -15.79 -6.26
CA LEU A 98 12.22 -14.81 -6.81
C LEU A 98 12.84 -13.98 -7.95
N ASN A 99 14.10 -13.57 -7.83
CA ASN A 99 14.77 -12.73 -8.84
C ASN A 99 14.80 -13.35 -10.25
N PRO A 100 15.13 -14.64 -10.45
CA PRO A 100 15.08 -15.25 -11.79
C PRO A 100 13.68 -15.22 -12.42
N LEU A 101 12.63 -15.40 -11.62
CA LEU A 101 11.25 -15.30 -12.09
C LEU A 101 10.92 -13.85 -12.52
N LEU A 102 11.38 -12.87 -11.76
CA LEU A 102 11.19 -11.45 -12.05
C LEU A 102 11.98 -11.02 -13.29
N ASP A 103 13.19 -11.52 -13.49
CA ASP A 103 13.99 -11.28 -14.69
C ASP A 103 13.29 -11.85 -15.94
N ARG A 104 12.66 -13.03 -15.83
CA ARG A 104 11.85 -13.59 -16.93
C ARG A 104 10.60 -12.74 -17.19
N ALA A 105 9.94 -12.25 -16.15
CA ALA A 105 8.79 -11.34 -16.31
C ALA A 105 9.21 -10.01 -16.97
N GLU A 106 10.39 -9.51 -16.67
CA GLU A 106 10.98 -8.34 -17.34
C GLU A 106 11.25 -8.62 -18.83
N GLN A 107 11.71 -9.81 -19.20
CA GLN A 107 11.87 -10.21 -20.60
C GLN A 107 10.52 -10.24 -21.34
N GLU A 108 9.46 -10.77 -20.71
CA GLU A 108 8.10 -10.75 -21.29
C GLU A 108 7.58 -9.33 -21.51
N ALA A 109 7.79 -8.43 -20.54
CA ALA A 109 7.42 -7.03 -20.66
C ALA A 109 8.13 -6.35 -21.83
N ARG A 110 9.45 -6.55 -21.96
CA ARG A 110 10.27 -6.00 -23.04
C ARG A 110 9.87 -6.56 -24.40
N ALA A 111 9.57 -7.86 -24.48
CA ALA A 111 9.13 -8.52 -25.72
C ALA A 111 7.79 -7.97 -26.23
N MET A 112 6.93 -7.46 -25.34
CA MET A 112 5.67 -6.81 -25.69
C MET A 112 5.80 -5.28 -25.88
N GLY A 113 7.01 -4.72 -25.80
CA GLY A 113 7.24 -3.29 -25.93
C GLY A 113 6.75 -2.47 -24.73
N HIS A 114 6.46 -3.11 -23.60
CA HIS A 114 6.00 -2.44 -22.40
C HIS A 114 7.17 -1.83 -21.62
N ARG A 115 7.00 -0.58 -21.20
CA ARG A 115 7.99 0.16 -20.39
C ARG A 115 7.83 -0.05 -18.88
N TYR A 116 6.94 -0.95 -18.48
CA TYR A 116 6.64 -1.25 -17.08
C TYR A 116 6.42 -2.74 -16.88
N LEU A 117 6.60 -3.20 -15.64
CA LEU A 117 6.33 -4.57 -15.23
C LEU A 117 4.95 -4.65 -14.53
N GLY A 118 4.06 -5.47 -15.06
CA GLY A 118 2.72 -5.73 -14.52
C GLY A 118 2.55 -7.18 -14.05
N SER A 119 1.43 -7.50 -13.41
CA SER A 119 1.13 -8.86 -12.96
C SER A 119 0.86 -9.82 -14.11
N GLU A 120 0.44 -9.31 -15.27
CA GLU A 120 0.30 -10.04 -16.53
C GLU A 120 1.65 -10.61 -17.03
N HIS A 121 2.74 -9.85 -16.89
CA HIS A 121 4.09 -10.30 -17.26
C HIS A 121 4.60 -11.37 -16.31
N LEU A 122 4.27 -11.24 -15.03
CA LEU A 122 4.62 -12.22 -14.02
C LEU A 122 3.87 -13.53 -14.23
N LEU A 123 2.57 -13.46 -14.59
CA LEU A 123 1.81 -14.64 -14.99
C LEU A 123 2.46 -15.33 -16.21
N LEU A 124 2.79 -14.58 -17.26
CA LEU A 124 3.44 -15.15 -18.45
C LEU A 124 4.77 -15.81 -18.11
N ALA A 125 5.59 -15.21 -17.25
CA ALA A 125 6.85 -15.79 -16.79
C ALA A 125 6.67 -17.09 -16.00
N ILE A 126 5.60 -17.19 -15.20
CA ILE A 126 5.23 -18.41 -14.46
C ILE A 126 4.78 -19.49 -15.45
N VAL A 127 3.89 -19.17 -16.40
CA VAL A 127 3.40 -20.15 -17.37
C VAL A 127 4.54 -20.63 -18.29
N ALA A 128 5.44 -19.74 -18.70
CA ALA A 128 6.54 -20.03 -19.62
C ALA A 128 7.62 -20.96 -19.04
N GLY A 129 7.86 -20.92 -17.73
CA GLY A 129 8.82 -21.83 -17.11
C GLY A 129 8.30 -22.44 -15.83
N ALA A 130 7.05 -22.86 -15.88
CA ALA A 130 6.47 -23.79 -14.93
C ALA A 130 7.23 -25.12 -14.99
N ASP A 131 7.52 -25.70 -13.83
CA ASP A 131 8.05 -27.06 -13.74
C ASP A 131 6.98 -28.09 -14.16
N PRO A 132 7.34 -29.36 -14.42
CA PRO A 132 6.36 -30.34 -14.92
C PRO A 132 5.08 -30.49 -14.06
N PRO A 133 5.15 -30.48 -12.71
CA PRO A 133 3.95 -30.49 -11.86
C PRO A 133 3.05 -29.26 -12.04
N LEU A 134 3.60 -28.05 -12.04
CA LEU A 134 2.81 -26.83 -12.23
C LEU A 134 2.30 -26.72 -13.67
N ALA A 135 3.11 -27.09 -14.66
CA ALA A 135 2.71 -27.10 -16.08
C ALA A 135 1.54 -28.07 -16.33
N ALA A 136 1.57 -29.26 -15.73
CA ALA A 136 0.47 -30.23 -15.82
C ALA A 136 -0.84 -29.71 -15.20
N LEU A 137 -0.73 -28.96 -14.09
CA LEU A 137 -1.87 -28.28 -13.47
C LEU A 137 -2.44 -27.20 -14.39
N LEU A 138 -1.59 -26.29 -14.87
CA LEU A 138 -1.99 -25.20 -15.77
C LEU A 138 -2.67 -25.75 -17.03
N ALA A 139 -2.11 -26.81 -17.63
CA ALA A 139 -2.71 -27.48 -18.79
C ALA A 139 -4.09 -28.08 -18.50
N ARG A 140 -4.29 -28.68 -17.31
CA ARG A 140 -5.61 -29.20 -16.88
C ARG A 140 -6.64 -28.07 -16.71
N CYS A 141 -6.18 -26.88 -16.32
CA CYS A 141 -7.00 -25.67 -16.28
C CYS A 141 -7.10 -24.95 -17.64
N ARG A 142 -6.60 -25.53 -18.74
CA ARG A 142 -6.57 -24.93 -20.09
C ARG A 142 -5.80 -23.61 -20.17
N ILE A 143 -4.71 -23.51 -19.40
CA ILE A 143 -3.83 -22.36 -19.39
C ILE A 143 -2.58 -22.74 -20.17
N HIS A 144 -2.50 -22.29 -21.42
CA HIS A 144 -1.33 -22.44 -22.26
C HIS A 144 -0.70 -21.08 -22.55
N TYR A 145 0.62 -21.00 -22.52
CA TYR A 145 1.37 -19.76 -22.76
C TYR A 145 0.89 -18.95 -23.99
N PRO A 146 0.77 -19.53 -25.20
CA PRO A 146 0.39 -18.75 -26.39
C PRO A 146 -1.01 -18.14 -26.25
N GLU A 147 -1.97 -18.90 -25.75
CA GLU A 147 -3.36 -18.46 -25.59
C GLU A 147 -3.50 -17.34 -24.55
N VAL A 148 -2.79 -17.46 -23.43
CA VAL A 148 -2.75 -16.43 -22.38
C VAL A 148 -2.11 -15.16 -22.90
N LYS A 149 -1.01 -15.28 -23.66
CA LYS A 149 -0.32 -14.14 -24.26
C LYS A 149 -1.21 -13.42 -25.25
N ASP A 150 -1.88 -14.15 -26.14
CA ASP A 150 -2.79 -13.58 -27.13
C ASP A 150 -3.98 -12.89 -26.46
N ALA A 151 -4.55 -13.49 -25.40
CA ALA A 151 -5.64 -12.88 -24.63
C ALA A 151 -5.20 -11.58 -23.93
N ILE A 152 -4.01 -11.54 -23.34
CA ILE A 152 -3.44 -10.33 -22.73
C ILE A 152 -3.24 -9.24 -23.79
N LEU A 153 -2.65 -9.59 -24.94
CA LEU A 153 -2.42 -8.64 -26.04
C LEU A 153 -3.73 -8.09 -26.62
N ALA A 154 -4.75 -8.93 -26.77
CA ALA A 154 -6.05 -8.53 -27.31
C ALA A 154 -6.84 -7.62 -26.35
N ALA A 155 -6.68 -7.79 -25.05
CA ALA A 155 -7.40 -7.03 -24.04
C ALA A 155 -6.76 -5.66 -23.74
N LEU A 156 -5.51 -5.42 -24.16
CA LEU A 156 -4.83 -4.14 -23.97
C LEU A 156 -5.28 -3.12 -25.02
N PRO A 157 -5.60 -1.87 -24.66
CA PRO A 157 -5.88 -0.82 -25.64
C PRO A 157 -4.65 -0.63 -26.52
N GLN A 158 -4.79 -0.82 -27.83
CA GLN A 158 -3.76 -0.43 -28.78
C GLN A 158 -3.56 1.07 -28.66
N SER A 159 -2.51 1.51 -27.95
CA SER A 159 -2.06 2.89 -28.06
C SER A 159 -1.69 3.10 -29.53
N PRO A 160 -2.17 4.18 -30.19
CA PRO A 160 -1.85 4.40 -31.58
C PRO A 160 -0.34 4.41 -31.73
N SER A 161 0.14 3.51 -32.58
CA SER A 161 1.52 3.40 -32.98
C SER A 161 2.00 4.77 -33.45
N THR A 162 2.81 5.45 -32.64
CA THR A 162 3.69 6.50 -33.13
C THR A 162 4.72 5.81 -33.99
N ALA A 163 4.40 5.66 -35.27
CA ALA A 163 5.36 5.39 -36.32
C ALA A 163 6.36 6.55 -36.37
N ALA A 164 7.50 6.39 -35.69
CA ALA A 164 8.72 7.14 -35.97
C ALA A 164 9.88 6.42 -35.28
N ASN A 165 10.63 5.64 -36.05
CA ASN A 165 11.97 5.22 -35.67
C ASN A 165 12.87 6.47 -35.69
N PRO A 166 13.64 6.74 -34.63
CA PRO A 166 15.08 6.81 -34.86
C PRO A 166 15.88 6.08 -33.76
N GLU A 167 16.85 5.29 -34.22
CA GLU A 167 18.00 4.71 -33.51
C GLU A 167 17.77 3.78 -32.30
N PRO A 168 18.61 2.73 -32.13
CA PRO A 168 18.57 1.84 -30.98
C PRO A 168 19.14 2.58 -29.76
N THR A 169 18.30 3.42 -29.17
CA THR A 169 18.51 3.94 -27.83
C THR A 169 18.56 2.72 -26.89
N PRO A 170 19.56 2.56 -26.00
CA PRO A 170 19.57 1.46 -25.06
C PRO A 170 18.22 1.47 -24.32
N ALA A 171 17.55 0.30 -24.30
CA ALA A 171 16.22 0.15 -23.76
C ALA A 171 16.15 0.88 -22.40
N PRO A 172 15.19 1.81 -22.20
CA PRO A 172 15.12 2.58 -20.97
C PRO A 172 15.06 1.60 -19.80
N GLU A 173 15.98 1.80 -18.86
CA GLU A 173 16.17 0.94 -17.70
C GLU A 173 14.83 0.72 -16.98
N LEU A 174 14.37 -0.53 -16.94
CA LEU A 174 13.19 -0.90 -16.17
C LEU A 174 13.52 -0.55 -14.71
N LYS A 175 12.91 0.50 -14.16
CA LYS A 175 13.11 0.88 -12.75
C LYS A 175 12.70 -0.31 -11.88
N ARG A 176 13.68 -1.12 -11.43
CA ARG A 176 13.49 -2.21 -10.49
C ARG A 176 13.05 -1.58 -9.16
N PRO A 177 11.80 -1.72 -8.73
CA PRO A 177 11.36 -1.15 -7.45
C PRO A 177 11.94 -1.94 -6.26
N TRP A 178 12.50 -3.12 -6.50
CA TRP A 178 13.28 -3.91 -5.56
C TRP A 178 14.76 -3.90 -5.98
N GLY A 179 15.64 -3.36 -5.14
CA GLY A 179 17.10 -3.33 -5.40
C GLY A 179 17.79 -2.01 -5.10
N ALA A 180 17.07 -0.88 -5.11
CA ALA A 180 17.53 0.32 -4.41
C ALA A 180 17.25 0.12 -2.91
N GLY A 181 18.25 0.36 -2.06
CA GLY A 181 18.19 0.14 -0.61
C GLY A 181 16.81 0.43 -0.03
N TRP A 182 16.23 -0.60 0.59
CA TRP A 182 14.97 -0.51 1.32
C TRP A 182 15.21 0.35 2.56
N ASP A 183 15.26 1.66 2.39
CA ASP A 183 15.08 2.60 3.49
C ASP A 183 13.60 2.55 3.90
N THR A 184 13.21 1.44 4.51
CA THR A 184 11.94 1.26 5.20
C THR A 184 11.88 2.26 6.33
N THR A 185 11.31 3.41 6.04
CA THR A 185 11.10 4.46 7.02
C THR A 185 9.66 4.94 6.88
N ALA A 186 8.76 4.15 7.46
CA ALA A 186 7.79 4.60 8.47
C ALA A 186 6.76 3.48 8.69
N PRO A 187 6.81 2.74 9.81
CA PRO A 187 5.65 2.03 10.31
C PRO A 187 4.58 3.08 10.64
N GLY A 188 3.42 3.08 9.97
CA GLY A 188 2.25 3.82 10.45
C GLY A 188 1.32 4.51 9.45
N VAL A 189 1.61 4.52 8.14
CA VAL A 189 0.67 5.09 7.15
C VAL A 189 -0.09 3.97 6.45
N PRO A 190 -1.42 3.85 6.63
CA PRO A 190 -2.21 2.82 5.95
C PRO A 190 -2.19 3.05 4.44
N ARG A 191 -1.75 2.05 3.66
CA ARG A 191 -1.73 2.08 2.19
C ARG A 191 -3.13 1.99 1.53
N ARG A 192 -4.22 2.22 2.28
CA ARG A 192 -5.60 2.12 1.76
C ARG A 192 -6.54 3.04 2.53
N PHE A 193 -6.97 4.12 1.87
CA PHE A 193 -8.11 4.94 2.28
C PHE A 193 -9.41 4.19 1.98
N GLY A 194 -9.76 3.22 2.82
CA GLY A 194 -11.03 2.50 2.70
C GLY A 194 -12.22 3.35 3.17
N LEU A 195 -13.43 3.05 2.68
CA LEU A 195 -14.68 3.71 3.07
C LEU A 195 -14.91 3.72 4.59
N ALA A 196 -14.42 2.70 5.31
CA ALA A 196 -14.44 2.64 6.76
C ALA A 196 -13.59 3.73 7.44
N VAL A 197 -12.43 4.07 6.87
CA VAL A 197 -11.56 5.14 7.39
C VAL A 197 -12.22 6.50 7.18
N LEU A 198 -12.83 6.70 6.02
CA LEU A 198 -13.61 7.91 5.72
C LEU A 198 -14.77 8.06 6.71
N LEU A 199 -15.57 7.02 6.90
CA LEU A 199 -16.70 7.03 7.84
C LEU A 199 -16.25 7.31 9.29
N LEU A 200 -15.13 6.73 9.70
CA LEU A 200 -14.58 6.95 11.04
C LEU A 200 -14.11 8.39 11.23
N MET A 201 -13.40 8.96 10.24
CA MET A 201 -12.99 10.37 10.27
C MET A 201 -14.20 11.30 10.35
N VAL A 202 -15.21 11.08 9.51
CA VAL A 202 -16.45 11.88 9.52
C VAL A 202 -17.16 11.78 10.87
N THR A 203 -17.23 10.57 11.46
CA THR A 203 -17.80 10.37 12.79
C THR A 203 -17.02 11.15 13.86
N LEU A 204 -15.69 11.09 13.83
CA LEU A 204 -14.85 11.79 14.79
C LEU A 204 -15.00 13.32 14.69
N TYR A 205 -15.00 13.85 13.46
CA TYR A 205 -15.28 15.27 13.23
C TYR A 205 -16.68 15.66 13.72
N SER A 206 -17.68 14.80 13.52
CA SER A 206 -19.04 15.04 14.00
C SER A 206 -19.10 15.09 15.53
N VAL A 207 -18.41 14.18 16.23
CA VAL A 207 -18.34 14.20 17.71
C VAL A 207 -17.61 15.46 18.20
N LEU A 208 -16.47 15.79 17.59
CA LEU A 208 -15.70 16.98 17.94
C LEU A 208 -16.56 18.25 17.80
N PHE A 209 -17.23 18.41 16.66
CA PHE A 209 -18.08 19.57 16.42
C PHE A 209 -19.32 19.60 17.31
N ALA A 210 -19.96 18.45 17.57
CA ALA A 210 -21.06 18.38 18.53
C ALA A 210 -20.62 18.80 19.94
N SER A 211 -19.44 18.34 20.40
CA SER A 211 -18.88 18.75 21.69
C SER A 211 -18.59 20.26 21.74
N MET A 212 -18.02 20.82 20.67
CA MET A 212 -17.79 22.27 20.57
C MET A 212 -19.10 23.06 20.62
N GLN A 213 -20.15 22.56 19.97
CA GLN A 213 -21.46 23.20 19.98
C GLN A 213 -22.07 23.21 21.38
N LEU A 214 -21.93 22.11 22.13
CA LEU A 214 -22.38 22.01 23.52
C LEU A 214 -21.64 22.97 24.45
N LEU A 215 -20.38 23.28 24.16
CA LEU A 215 -19.57 24.26 24.90
C LEU A 215 -19.81 25.72 24.46
N GLY A 216 -20.74 25.95 23.53
CA GLY A 216 -21.05 27.30 23.03
C GLY A 216 -19.94 27.90 22.16
N ALA A 217 -19.16 27.07 21.46
CA ALA A 217 -18.09 27.56 20.58
C ALA A 217 -18.63 28.46 19.46
N THR A 218 -17.90 29.54 19.16
CA THR A 218 -18.27 30.45 18.07
C THR A 218 -17.97 29.85 16.70
N PRO A 219 -18.64 30.28 15.60
CA PRO A 219 -18.36 29.79 14.25
C PRO A 219 -16.88 29.93 13.86
N VAL A 220 -16.20 30.99 14.30
CA VAL A 220 -14.77 31.20 14.09
C VAL A 220 -13.95 30.09 14.77
N THR A 221 -14.30 29.75 16.01
CA THR A 221 -13.64 28.65 16.74
C THR A 221 -13.79 27.32 16.01
N PHE A 222 -14.97 27.03 15.44
CA PHE A 222 -15.18 25.84 14.61
C PHE A 222 -14.22 25.81 13.42
N THR A 223 -14.13 26.92 12.67
CA THR A 223 -13.25 26.99 11.49
C THR A 223 -11.78 26.82 11.87
N VAL A 224 -11.31 27.50 12.92
CA VAL A 224 -9.93 27.39 13.44
C VAL A 224 -9.61 25.93 13.80
N VAL A 225 -10.45 25.27 14.59
CA VAL A 225 -10.21 23.87 14.98
C VAL A 225 -10.27 22.93 13.77
N ALA A 226 -11.21 23.14 12.84
CA ALA A 226 -11.35 22.30 11.65
C ALA A 226 -10.11 22.38 10.75
N VAL A 227 -9.62 23.59 10.47
CA VAL A 227 -8.44 23.82 9.62
C VAL A 227 -7.19 23.29 10.31
N LEU A 228 -7.03 23.52 11.62
CA LEU A 228 -5.90 23.00 12.38
C LEU A 228 -5.84 21.46 12.38
N VAL A 229 -6.94 20.78 12.71
CA VAL A 229 -6.99 19.31 12.76
C VAL A 229 -6.78 18.71 11.35
N THR A 230 -7.38 19.32 10.33
CA THR A 230 -7.18 18.89 8.93
C THR A 230 -5.73 19.08 8.48
N GLY A 231 -5.17 20.26 8.76
CA GLY A 231 -3.79 20.59 8.44
C GLY A 231 -2.82 19.62 9.10
N VAL A 232 -3.02 19.29 10.39
CA VAL A 232 -2.21 18.30 11.11
C VAL A 232 -2.35 16.91 10.48
N GLY A 233 -3.57 16.49 10.14
CA GLY A 233 -3.83 15.21 9.47
C GLY A 233 -3.12 15.09 8.11
N LEU A 234 -3.03 16.18 7.35
CA LEU A 234 -2.29 16.24 6.07
C LEU A 234 -0.78 16.39 6.25
N GLY A 235 -0.34 17.14 7.27
CA GLY A 235 1.08 17.38 7.52
C GLY A 235 1.82 16.15 8.04
N GLN A 236 1.14 15.24 8.76
CA GLN A 236 1.73 13.98 9.22
C GLN A 236 2.32 13.11 8.07
N PRO A 237 1.60 12.84 6.97
CA PRO A 237 2.15 12.10 5.83
C PRO A 237 3.06 12.93 4.92
N LEU A 238 2.84 14.25 4.82
CA LEU A 238 3.57 15.11 3.89
C LEU A 238 4.94 15.58 4.43
N LEU A 239 5.04 15.82 5.74
CA LEU A 239 6.28 16.31 6.36
C LEU A 239 7.16 15.15 6.82
N PHE A 240 8.48 15.35 6.71
CA PHE A 240 9.51 14.39 7.12
C PHE A 240 9.33 12.98 6.53
N GLY A 241 8.68 12.87 5.37
CA GLY A 241 8.35 11.60 4.73
C GLY A 241 7.54 10.65 5.63
N GLY A 242 6.77 11.17 6.58
CA GLY A 242 5.98 10.38 7.52
C GLY A 242 6.76 9.72 8.67
N LYS A 243 8.09 9.92 8.76
CA LYS A 243 8.94 9.26 9.77
C LYS A 243 8.72 9.77 11.19
N TYR A 244 8.36 11.05 11.34
CA TYR A 244 8.23 11.71 12.64
C TYR A 244 6.86 12.38 12.79
N PRO A 245 5.75 11.60 12.91
CA PRO A 245 4.39 12.15 12.88
C PRO A 245 4.10 13.13 14.03
N ARG A 246 4.68 12.90 15.21
CA ARG A 246 4.54 13.82 16.36
C ARG A 246 5.24 15.15 16.11
N ALA A 247 6.47 15.12 15.58
CA ALA A 247 7.19 16.32 15.22
C ALA A 247 6.47 17.08 14.09
N ALA A 248 5.99 16.37 13.07
CA ALA A 248 5.15 16.95 12.01
C ALA A 248 3.93 17.68 12.58
N SER A 249 3.22 17.06 13.53
CA SER A 249 2.02 17.66 14.14
C SER A 249 2.35 18.93 14.92
N ILE A 250 3.45 18.93 15.67
CA ILE A 250 3.96 20.12 16.39
C ILE A 250 4.30 21.24 15.41
N TRP A 251 5.06 20.94 14.36
CA TRP A 251 5.47 21.92 13.35
C TRP A 251 4.27 22.51 12.61
N VAL A 252 3.33 21.66 12.19
CA VAL A 252 2.10 22.11 11.52
C VAL A 252 1.31 23.03 12.44
N GLY A 253 1.08 22.63 13.70
CA GLY A 253 0.34 23.47 14.64
C GLY A 253 1.06 24.80 14.93
N ALA A 254 2.37 24.76 15.13
CA ALA A 254 3.20 25.94 15.40
C ALA A 254 3.20 26.95 14.24
N CYS A 255 3.03 26.48 12.99
CA CYS A 255 2.98 27.33 11.80
C CYS A 255 1.56 27.74 11.42
N LEU A 256 0.59 26.83 11.50
CA LEU A 256 -0.77 27.03 11.00
C LEU A 256 -1.61 27.89 11.94
N PHE A 257 -1.50 27.67 13.26
CA PHE A 257 -2.31 28.40 14.24
C PHE A 257 -2.05 29.91 14.26
N PRO A 258 -0.78 30.41 14.18
CA PRO A 258 -0.54 31.85 14.04
C PRO A 258 -1.09 32.44 12.74
N VAL A 259 -1.08 31.68 11.65
CA VAL A 259 -1.66 32.10 10.37
C VAL A 259 -3.18 32.25 10.52
N GLU A 260 -3.85 31.32 11.19
CA GLU A 260 -5.29 31.41 11.46
C GLU A 260 -5.64 32.64 12.32
N ILE A 261 -4.87 32.94 13.36
CA ILE A 261 -5.05 34.15 14.18
C ILE A 261 -4.90 35.42 13.32
N LEU A 262 -3.88 35.46 12.46
CA LEU A 262 -3.67 36.58 11.54
C LEU A 262 -4.86 36.75 10.58
N VAL A 263 -5.37 35.66 10.01
CA VAL A 263 -6.55 35.69 9.12
C VAL A 263 -7.78 36.23 9.85
N VAL A 264 -8.00 35.82 11.11
CA VAL A 264 -9.12 36.30 11.92
C VAL A 264 -8.99 37.80 12.22
N ASP A 265 -7.80 38.28 12.57
CA ASP A 265 -7.54 39.69 12.85
C ASP A 265 -7.76 40.55 11.59
N VAL A 266 -7.20 40.13 10.45
CA VAL A 266 -7.41 40.79 9.15
C VAL A 266 -8.89 40.78 8.75
N GLY A 267 -9.59 39.66 8.95
CA GLY A 267 -11.02 39.56 8.66
C GLY A 267 -11.86 40.54 9.49
N LYS A 268 -11.52 40.74 10.78
CA LYS A 268 -12.16 41.74 11.62
C LYS A 268 -11.90 43.16 11.12
N TRP A 269 -10.67 43.47 10.73
CA TRP A 269 -10.33 44.78 10.19
C TRP A 269 -11.07 45.11 8.89
N LEU A 270 -11.26 44.11 8.02
CA LEU A 270 -12.00 44.27 6.78
C LEU A 270 -13.52 44.43 6.99
N THR A 271 -14.08 43.80 8.01
CA THR A 271 -15.53 43.80 8.28
C THR A 271 -16.00 44.94 9.18
N LEU A 272 -15.16 45.42 10.10
CA LEU A 272 -15.44 46.55 10.98
C LEU A 272 -15.03 47.90 10.37
N ALA A 273 -14.80 47.95 9.06
CA ALA A 273 -14.25 49.10 8.35
C ALA A 273 -15.20 50.31 8.31
N GLU A 274 -15.31 51.02 9.43
CA GLU A 274 -15.59 52.46 9.47
C GLU A 274 -14.36 53.28 9.87
N HIS A 275 -13.29 52.68 10.41
CA HIS A 275 -12.09 53.40 10.87
C HIS A 275 -10.79 52.79 10.35
N SER A 276 -9.83 53.65 10.00
CA SER A 276 -8.46 53.29 9.65
C SER A 276 -7.83 52.35 10.68
N VAL A 277 -7.18 51.28 10.23
CA VAL A 277 -6.46 50.34 11.11
C VAL A 277 -5.38 51.12 11.88
N SER A 278 -5.47 51.15 13.21
CA SER A 278 -4.50 51.85 14.05
C SER A 278 -3.19 51.06 14.14
N VAL A 279 -2.08 51.78 14.37
CA VAL A 279 -0.76 51.16 14.58
C VAL A 279 -0.79 50.22 15.79
N ASP A 280 -1.53 50.58 16.85
CA ASP A 280 -1.68 49.76 18.04
C ASP A 280 -2.40 48.44 17.74
N ALA A 281 -3.44 48.46 16.89
CA ALA A 281 -4.14 47.24 16.49
C ALA A 281 -3.22 46.27 15.72
N VAL A 282 -2.34 46.81 14.87
CA VAL A 282 -1.33 46.00 14.16
C VAL A 282 -0.31 45.43 15.15
N ALA A 283 0.18 46.24 16.10
CA ALA A 283 1.13 45.80 17.11
C ALA A 283 0.56 44.68 18.01
N GLU A 284 -0.71 44.81 18.43
CA GLU A 284 -1.41 43.77 19.17
C GLU A 284 -1.56 42.47 18.36
N SER A 285 -1.87 42.58 17.06
CA SER A 285 -1.98 41.41 16.19
C SER A 285 -0.64 40.68 16.05
N ILE A 286 0.46 41.42 15.84
CA ILE A 286 1.81 40.85 15.81
C ILE A 286 2.13 40.12 17.11
N ALA A 287 1.82 40.74 18.25
CA ALA A 287 2.02 40.12 19.56
C ALA A 287 1.19 38.83 19.70
N ARG A 288 -0.11 38.86 19.38
CA ARG A 288 -0.98 37.67 19.41
C ARG A 288 -0.46 36.55 18.53
N VAL A 289 -0.03 36.86 17.30
CA VAL A 289 0.56 35.89 16.36
C VAL A 289 1.80 35.25 16.98
N ALA A 290 2.75 36.05 17.49
CA ALA A 290 3.97 35.53 18.11
C ALA A 290 3.68 34.66 19.34
N LEU A 291 2.79 35.12 20.23
CA LEU A 291 2.36 34.39 21.44
C LEU A 291 1.55 33.13 21.12
N SER A 292 0.95 33.04 19.93
CA SER A 292 0.17 31.87 19.52
C SER A 292 1.02 30.69 19.06
N ILE A 293 2.31 30.87 18.74
CA ILE A 293 3.18 29.81 18.23
C ILE A 293 3.29 28.62 19.21
N PRO A 294 3.58 28.80 20.52
CA PRO A 294 3.61 27.70 21.47
C PRO A 294 2.24 27.06 21.68
N GLY A 295 1.16 27.85 21.62
CA GLY A 295 -0.22 27.35 21.68
C GLY A 295 -0.54 26.45 20.47
N GLY A 296 -0.16 26.89 19.28
CA GLY A 296 -0.25 26.12 18.05
C GLY A 296 0.52 24.81 18.12
N ALA A 297 1.76 24.83 18.62
CA ALA A 297 2.56 23.63 18.84
C ALA A 297 1.85 22.63 19.78
N PHE A 298 1.28 23.13 20.88
CA PHE A 298 0.52 22.33 21.84
C PHE A 298 -0.73 21.69 21.22
N PHE A 299 -1.58 22.48 20.56
CA PHE A 299 -2.79 21.96 19.91
C PHE A 299 -2.47 21.05 18.71
N GLY A 300 -1.38 21.33 18.00
CA GLY A 300 -0.82 20.47 16.97
C GLY A 300 -0.44 19.09 17.52
N TYR A 301 0.28 19.04 18.64
CA TYR A 301 0.60 17.78 19.31
C TYR A 301 -0.65 17.01 19.74
N LEU A 302 -1.62 17.70 20.36
CA LEU A 302 -2.86 17.08 20.84
C LEU A 302 -3.69 16.47 19.69
N SER A 303 -3.93 17.25 18.63
CA SER A 303 -4.66 16.80 17.44
C SER A 303 -3.94 15.67 16.70
N GLY A 304 -2.61 15.75 16.62
CA GLY A 304 -1.78 14.70 16.04
C GLY A 304 -1.86 13.39 16.83
N GLY A 305 -1.89 13.47 18.17
CA GLY A 305 -2.09 12.34 19.07
C GLY A 305 -3.45 11.68 18.90
N LEU A 306 -4.53 12.47 18.77
CA LEU A 306 -5.87 11.96 18.48
C LEU A 306 -5.92 11.24 17.13
N THR A 307 -5.35 11.86 16.10
CA THR A 307 -5.27 11.29 14.74
C THR A 307 -4.51 9.95 14.75
N ALA A 308 -3.34 9.90 15.40
CA ALA A 308 -2.56 8.68 15.53
C ALA A 308 -3.29 7.59 16.36
N GLY A 309 -3.99 7.98 17.44
CA GLY A 309 -4.79 7.08 18.25
C GLY A 309 -5.91 6.40 17.45
N VAL A 310 -6.55 7.14 16.54
CA VAL A 310 -7.59 6.61 15.65
C VAL A 310 -7.01 5.59 14.67
N PHE A 311 -5.87 5.90 14.04
CA PHE A 311 -5.19 4.94 13.16
C PHE A 311 -4.69 3.71 13.90
N PHE A 312 -4.22 3.88 15.14
CA PHE A 312 -3.85 2.76 16.01
C PHE A 312 -5.06 1.86 16.34
N LEU A 313 -6.22 2.46 16.64
CA LEU A 313 -7.46 1.70 16.85
C LEU A 313 -7.89 0.97 15.58
N LEU A 314 -7.82 1.61 14.41
CA LEU A 314 -8.10 0.97 13.13
C LEU A 314 -7.17 -0.22 12.88
N ASP A 315 -5.87 -0.07 13.09
CA ASP A 315 -4.89 -1.16 12.95
C ASP A 315 -5.18 -2.28 13.95
N ARG A 316 -5.54 -1.95 15.20
CA ARG A 316 -5.92 -2.93 16.22
C ARG A 316 -7.23 -3.66 15.90
N TYR A 317 -8.23 -2.98 15.35
CA TYR A 317 -9.49 -3.59 14.94
C TYR A 317 -9.35 -4.42 13.67
N ALA A 318 -8.53 -3.97 12.72
CA ALA A 318 -8.09 -4.81 11.60
C ALA A 318 -7.31 -6.05 12.08
N LYS A 319 -6.65 -5.96 13.24
CA LYS A 319 -5.94 -7.05 13.93
C LYS A 319 -6.77 -7.80 14.97
N LYS A 320 -8.08 -7.57 15.12
CA LYS A 320 -8.89 -8.40 16.04
C LYS A 320 -8.93 -9.85 15.53
N PRO A 321 -8.63 -10.84 16.39
CA PRO A 321 -8.60 -12.26 16.02
C PRO A 321 -10.03 -12.75 15.83
N GLY A 322 -10.44 -12.78 14.56
CA GLY A 322 -11.77 -13.20 14.12
C GLY A 322 -11.81 -13.74 12.69
N ALA A 323 -10.63 -13.99 12.10
CA ALA A 323 -10.50 -14.95 11.01
C ALA A 323 -10.04 -16.32 11.57
N GLN A 324 -10.59 -16.68 12.73
CA GLN A 324 -10.63 -18.05 13.22
C GLN A 324 -12.01 -18.63 12.85
N ARG A 325 -12.05 -19.10 11.61
CA ARG A 325 -13.00 -20.01 10.94
C ARG A 325 -12.22 -20.35 9.65
N ASP A 326 -11.34 -21.34 9.62
CA ASP A 326 -11.46 -22.70 10.13
C ASP A 326 -10.41 -23.04 11.19
N SER A 327 -10.89 -23.32 12.40
CA SER A 327 -10.15 -24.11 13.41
C SER A 327 -10.94 -25.39 13.71
N ASP A 328 -11.37 -26.07 12.65
CA ASP A 328 -11.98 -27.40 12.65
C ASP A 328 -11.30 -28.33 11.61
N GLU A 329 -9.98 -28.23 11.45
CA GLU A 329 -9.18 -29.35 10.98
C GLU A 329 -8.23 -29.74 12.11
N GLY A 330 -8.60 -30.86 12.78
CA GLY A 330 -7.84 -31.49 13.86
C GLY A 330 -6.47 -32.01 13.41
N PRO A 331 -5.72 -32.66 14.32
CA PRO A 331 -4.30 -32.92 14.12
C PRO A 331 -4.10 -34.11 13.19
N PHE A 332 -3.96 -33.90 11.88
CA PHE A 332 -3.35 -34.85 10.93
C PHE A 332 -2.72 -34.10 9.74
#